data_AF-A0A9D9S340-F1
#
_entry.id   AF-A0A9D9S340-F1
#
_cell.length_a   1.000
_cell.length_b   1.000
_cell.length_c   1.000
_cell.angle_alpha   90.00
_cell.angle_beta   90.00
_cell.angle_gamma   90.00
#
_symmetry.space_group_name_H-M   'P 1'
#
loop_
_entity.id
_entity.type
_entity.pdbx_description
1 polymer ?
#
loop_
_entity_poly.entity_id
_entity_poly.type
_entity_poly.pdbx_seq_one_letter_code
_entity_poly.pdbx_strand_id
1 'polypeptide(L)'
;MLKIAVRRICRLCLLTAATTALGLDQKSEDSLLDIQTFASQLADAPRAANIEADRELIQSIRTKANAIYDRLRNVDGSLPKEYSESLRADVEIIRQALNEPSEAHRRELLQLAHEDLRLKLLYLQGSAGWTVFSPGDTLVQVSVTTMAEGKTVAGYSVQCNPRRYGNSPIFQNIFTKLTSPSDGKIAPGTYTCLLERAGARVKKDISVGLTGSAAEKIEVEVSKP
;
A
#
# COMPACT_ATOMS: atom_id res chain seq x y z
N MET A 1 -18.35 67.79 -16.38
CA MET A 1 -18.65 66.54 -17.11
C MET A 1 -17.57 65.51 -16.75
N LEU A 2 -17.98 64.25 -16.49
CA LEU A 2 -17.20 62.98 -16.35
C LEU A 2 -16.12 62.92 -15.24
N LYS A 3 -16.32 62.22 -14.11
CA LYS A 3 -16.48 60.78 -13.80
C LYS A 3 -15.15 60.01 -13.55
N ILE A 4 -14.93 59.73 -12.25
CA ILE A 4 -14.55 58.44 -11.63
C ILE A 4 -13.34 57.69 -12.22
N ALA A 5 -12.20 57.74 -11.52
CA ALA A 5 -11.14 56.73 -11.60
C ALA A 5 -11.26 55.77 -10.40
N VAL A 6 -11.64 54.53 -10.71
CA VAL A 6 -11.99 53.46 -9.78
C VAL A 6 -10.75 52.83 -9.15
N ARG A 7 -10.75 52.76 -7.82
CA ARG A 7 -9.93 51.84 -7.01
C ARG A 7 -10.12 50.38 -7.48
N ARG A 8 -9.07 49.71 -7.93
CA ARG A 8 -8.99 48.23 -7.96
C ARG A 8 -7.64 47.75 -7.43
N ILE A 9 -7.58 47.67 -6.11
CA ILE A 9 -6.80 46.66 -5.39
C ILE A 9 -7.67 45.39 -5.35
N CYS A 10 -7.03 44.22 -5.28
CA CYS A 10 -7.61 42.87 -5.10
C CYS A 10 -8.25 42.21 -6.33
N ARG A 11 -7.57 41.19 -6.86
CA ARG A 11 -8.07 39.79 -6.97
C ARG A 11 -7.19 38.81 -7.75
N LEU A 12 -6.05 39.24 -8.29
CA LEU A 12 -5.29 38.38 -9.23
C LEU A 12 -4.08 37.62 -8.66
N CYS A 13 -3.79 37.74 -7.35
CA CYS A 13 -2.71 36.94 -6.70
C CYS A 13 -3.24 35.84 -5.76
N LEU A 14 -4.55 35.67 -5.64
CA LEU A 14 -5.17 34.68 -4.73
C LEU A 14 -5.77 33.46 -5.45
N LEU A 15 -5.66 33.40 -6.79
CA LEU A 15 -6.23 32.31 -7.60
C LEU A 15 -5.20 31.29 -8.11
N THR A 16 -3.91 31.54 -7.94
CA THR A 16 -2.84 30.59 -8.34
C THR A 16 -2.35 29.71 -7.19
N ALA A 17 -2.81 29.93 -5.96
CA ALA A 17 -2.51 29.08 -4.81
C ALA A 17 -3.60 28.01 -4.54
N ALA A 18 -4.75 28.08 -5.21
CA ALA A 18 -5.87 27.16 -5.00
C ALA A 18 -5.86 25.94 -5.94
N THR A 19 -5.10 25.96 -7.04
CA THR A 19 -5.11 24.88 -8.03
C THR A 19 -4.15 23.75 -7.71
N THR A 20 -3.17 23.97 -6.82
CA THR A 20 -2.24 22.91 -6.38
C THR A 20 -2.84 21.99 -5.31
N ALA A 21 -3.97 22.38 -4.71
CA ALA A 21 -4.70 21.56 -3.72
C ALA A 21 -5.70 20.57 -4.35
N LEU A 22 -6.01 20.69 -5.65
CA LEU A 22 -7.00 19.86 -6.34
C LEU A 22 -6.43 18.62 -7.05
N GLY A 23 -5.10 18.47 -7.10
CA GLY A 23 -4.44 17.33 -7.76
C GLY A 23 -4.30 16.07 -6.89
N LEU A 24 -4.72 16.13 -5.62
CA LEU A 24 -4.63 15.01 -4.68
C LEU A 24 -5.91 14.16 -4.62
N ASP A 25 -7.05 14.71 -5.05
CA ASP A 25 -8.37 14.06 -4.91
C ASP A 25 -8.68 13.08 -6.07
N GLN A 26 -8.27 13.40 -7.30
CA GLN A 26 -8.50 12.52 -8.46
C GLN A 26 -7.78 11.17 -8.36
N LYS A 27 -6.58 11.13 -7.78
CA LYS A 27 -5.77 9.90 -7.73
C LYS A 27 -6.34 8.82 -6.81
N SER A 28 -7.08 9.20 -5.76
CA SER A 28 -7.71 8.25 -4.85
C SER A 28 -9.00 7.65 -5.41
N GLU A 29 -9.81 8.46 -6.11
CA GLU A 29 -10.97 7.97 -6.85
C GLU A 29 -10.54 6.99 -7.94
N ASP A 30 -9.46 7.31 -8.68
CA ASP A 30 -8.88 6.43 -9.70
C ASP A 30 -8.49 5.06 -9.12
N SER A 31 -7.87 5.02 -7.93
CA SER A 31 -7.44 3.75 -7.32
C SER A 31 -8.59 2.86 -6.84
N LEU A 32 -9.68 3.43 -6.31
CA LEU A 32 -10.86 2.66 -5.93
C LEU A 32 -11.63 2.14 -7.15
N LEU A 33 -11.72 2.98 -8.18
CA LEU A 33 -12.28 2.60 -9.48
C LEU A 33 -11.45 1.50 -10.15
N ASP A 34 -10.12 1.56 -10.03
CA ASP A 34 -9.21 0.53 -10.54
C ASP A 34 -9.48 -0.83 -9.89
N ILE A 35 -9.66 -0.89 -8.56
CA ILE A 35 -9.97 -2.15 -7.86
C ILE A 35 -11.32 -2.70 -8.28
N GLN A 36 -12.36 -1.86 -8.37
CA GLN A 36 -13.69 -2.29 -8.77
C GLN A 36 -13.72 -2.79 -10.22
N THR A 37 -13.08 -2.03 -11.11
CA THR A 37 -12.92 -2.38 -12.53
C THR A 37 -12.17 -3.70 -12.64
N PHE A 38 -11.12 -3.87 -11.83
CA PHE A 38 -10.31 -5.07 -11.84
C PHE A 38 -11.04 -6.31 -11.24
N ALA A 39 -11.77 -6.14 -10.14
CA ALA A 39 -12.61 -7.19 -9.56
C ALA A 39 -13.72 -7.62 -10.53
N SER A 40 -14.21 -6.68 -11.36
CA SER A 40 -15.12 -6.96 -12.47
C SER A 40 -14.42 -7.73 -13.59
N GLN A 41 -13.21 -7.32 -14.01
CA GLN A 41 -12.43 -8.03 -15.03
C GLN A 41 -12.06 -9.47 -14.63
N LEU A 42 -11.79 -9.72 -13.34
CA LEU A 42 -11.58 -11.08 -12.82
C LEU A 42 -12.84 -11.95 -12.94
N ALA A 43 -14.03 -11.36 -12.92
CA ALA A 43 -15.29 -12.09 -13.10
C ALA A 43 -15.43 -12.65 -14.52
N ASP A 44 -14.87 -11.95 -15.51
CA ASP A 44 -14.93 -12.27 -16.93
C ASP A 44 -13.74 -13.12 -17.42
N ALA A 45 -12.71 -13.28 -16.58
CA ALA A 45 -11.53 -14.08 -16.86
C ALA A 45 -11.75 -15.59 -17.13
N PRO A 46 -12.82 -16.29 -16.68
CA PRO A 46 -12.91 -17.74 -16.90
C PRO A 46 -13.44 -18.06 -18.30
N ARG A 47 -12.57 -17.91 -19.31
CA ARG A 47 -12.75 -18.53 -20.65
C ARG A 47 -11.48 -19.13 -21.25
N ALA A 48 -10.31 -18.99 -20.61
CA ALA A 48 -9.10 -19.69 -21.03
C ALA A 48 -8.94 -21.01 -20.23
N ALA A 49 -8.72 -22.12 -20.93
CA ALA A 49 -8.71 -23.49 -20.40
C ALA A 49 -7.70 -23.79 -19.26
N ASN A 50 -6.83 -22.84 -18.89
CA ASN A 50 -5.83 -22.96 -17.83
C ASN A 50 -6.20 -22.21 -16.53
N ILE A 51 -7.34 -21.51 -16.49
CA ILE A 51 -7.80 -20.75 -15.31
C ILE A 51 -8.59 -21.62 -14.33
N GLU A 52 -9.04 -22.81 -14.75
CA GLU A 52 -9.83 -23.69 -13.88
C GLU A 52 -9.07 -24.09 -12.60
N ALA A 53 -7.78 -24.40 -12.73
CA ALA A 53 -6.92 -24.75 -11.59
C ALA A 53 -6.69 -23.57 -10.62
N ASP A 54 -6.81 -22.33 -11.11
CA ASP A 54 -6.64 -21.10 -10.34
C ASP A 54 -7.98 -20.48 -9.91
N ARG A 55 -9.12 -21.10 -10.28
CA ARG A 55 -10.47 -20.54 -10.12
C ARG A 55 -10.77 -20.18 -8.66
N GLU A 56 -10.45 -21.08 -7.73
CA GLU A 56 -10.69 -20.84 -6.30
C GLU A 56 -9.87 -19.66 -5.78
N LEU A 57 -8.61 -19.55 -6.20
CA LEU A 57 -7.71 -18.48 -5.80
C LEU A 57 -8.18 -17.13 -6.36
N ILE A 58 -8.57 -17.08 -7.64
CA ILE A 58 -9.14 -15.90 -8.29
C ILE A 58 -10.44 -15.47 -7.60
N GLN A 59 -11.33 -16.41 -7.29
CA GLN A 59 -12.58 -16.12 -6.58
C GLN A 59 -12.32 -15.59 -5.16
N SER A 60 -11.31 -16.13 -4.48
CA SER A 60 -10.88 -15.67 -3.17
C SER A 60 -10.29 -14.25 -3.21
N ILE A 61 -9.46 -13.94 -4.20
CA ILE A 61 -8.94 -12.59 -4.48
C ILE A 61 -10.09 -11.62 -4.72
N ARG A 62 -11.03 -11.97 -5.60
CA ARG A 62 -12.21 -11.15 -5.92
C ARG A 62 -13.05 -10.84 -4.68
N THR A 63 -13.32 -11.85 -3.86
CA THR A 63 -14.10 -11.69 -2.62
C THR A 63 -13.43 -10.69 -1.68
N LYS A 64 -12.10 -10.76 -1.53
CA LYS A 64 -11.34 -9.82 -0.69
C LYS A 64 -11.30 -8.41 -1.28
N ALA A 65 -11.06 -8.28 -2.58
CA ALA A 65 -11.06 -6.99 -3.27
C ALA A 65 -12.40 -6.27 -3.12
N ASN A 66 -13.52 -6.97 -3.30
CA ASN A 66 -14.86 -6.42 -3.09
C ASN A 66 -15.08 -6.01 -1.63
N ALA A 67 -14.68 -6.84 -0.66
CA ALA A 67 -14.82 -6.52 0.75
C ALA A 67 -13.99 -5.28 1.16
N ILE A 68 -12.80 -5.12 0.57
CA ILE A 68 -11.97 -3.91 0.74
C ILE A 68 -12.68 -2.70 0.13
N TYR A 69 -13.14 -2.81 -1.12
CA TYR A 69 -13.89 -1.74 -1.78
C TYR A 69 -15.12 -1.30 -0.98
N ASP A 70 -15.93 -2.25 -0.50
CA ASP A 70 -17.13 -1.97 0.28
C ASP A 70 -16.84 -1.24 1.60
N ARG A 71 -15.69 -1.50 2.20
CA ARG A 71 -15.22 -0.78 3.39
C ARG A 71 -14.72 0.62 3.05
N LEU A 72 -13.98 0.76 1.95
CA LEU A 72 -13.31 2.01 1.60
C LEU A 72 -14.22 3.00 0.88
N ARG A 73 -15.28 2.55 0.20
CA ARG A 73 -16.19 3.45 -0.56
C ARG A 73 -16.95 4.46 0.30
N ASN A 74 -17.00 4.24 1.62
CA ASN A 74 -17.65 5.14 2.58
C ASN A 74 -16.63 5.89 3.45
N VAL A 75 -15.33 5.80 3.14
CA VAL A 75 -14.29 6.59 3.81
C VAL A 75 -14.40 8.01 3.30
N ASP A 76 -14.64 8.96 4.21
CA ASP A 76 -14.73 10.37 3.85
C ASP A 76 -13.34 10.91 3.46
N GLY A 77 -13.20 11.32 2.19
CA GLY A 77 -11.99 11.94 1.64
C GLY A 77 -11.04 10.96 0.94
N SER A 78 -9.91 11.49 0.48
CA SER A 78 -8.91 10.74 -0.27
C SER A 78 -8.15 9.76 0.61
N LEU A 79 -8.01 8.51 0.15
CA LEU A 79 -7.12 7.54 0.79
C LEU A 79 -5.67 8.09 0.84
N PRO A 80 -4.90 7.76 1.90
CA PRO A 80 -3.48 8.07 1.94
C PRO A 80 -2.77 7.49 0.72
N LYS A 81 -1.81 8.24 0.19
CA LYS A 81 -1.05 7.89 -1.00
C LYS A 81 -0.45 6.49 -0.90
N GLU A 82 0.12 6.15 0.26
CA GLU A 82 0.76 4.86 0.54
C GLU A 82 -0.23 3.70 0.40
N TYR A 83 -1.48 3.91 0.83
CA TYR A 83 -2.53 2.91 0.73
C TYR A 83 -3.00 2.74 -0.71
N SER A 84 -3.24 3.85 -1.43
CA SER A 84 -3.59 3.83 -2.85
C SER A 84 -2.51 3.19 -3.72
N GLU A 85 -1.23 3.48 -3.47
CA GLU A 85 -0.10 2.87 -4.18
C GLU A 85 0.01 1.37 -3.89
N SER A 86 -0.25 0.96 -2.65
CA SER A 86 -0.30 -0.46 -2.26
C SER A 86 -1.40 -1.22 -3.00
N LEU A 87 -2.61 -0.64 -3.12
CA LEU A 87 -3.70 -1.23 -3.90
C LEU A 87 -3.39 -1.29 -5.39
N ARG A 88 -2.78 -0.25 -5.96
CA ARG A 88 -2.36 -0.24 -7.37
C ARG A 88 -1.34 -1.34 -7.64
N ALA A 89 -0.42 -1.58 -6.71
CA ALA A 89 0.54 -2.67 -6.82
C ALA A 89 -0.17 -4.03 -6.93
N ASP A 90 -1.20 -4.29 -6.11
CA ASP A 90 -1.99 -5.53 -6.19
C ASP A 90 -2.68 -5.69 -7.55
N VAL A 91 -3.35 -4.64 -8.03
CA VAL A 91 -4.03 -4.64 -9.35
C VAL A 91 -3.04 -5.01 -10.45
N GLU A 92 -1.84 -4.45 -10.40
CA GLU A 92 -0.81 -4.75 -11.39
C GLU A 92 -0.23 -6.16 -11.27
N ILE A 93 -0.05 -6.71 -10.05
CA ILE A 93 0.36 -8.12 -9.84
C ILE A 93 -0.67 -9.05 -10.48
N ILE A 94 -1.96 -8.82 -10.20
CA ILE A 94 -3.00 -9.72 -10.69
C ILE A 94 -3.15 -9.56 -12.20
N ARG A 95 -3.06 -8.34 -12.76
CA ARG A 95 -3.03 -8.14 -14.22
C ARG A 95 -1.86 -8.88 -14.87
N GLN A 96 -0.68 -8.86 -14.25
CA GLN A 96 0.46 -9.63 -14.72
C GLN A 96 0.16 -11.13 -14.68
N ALA A 97 -0.41 -11.63 -13.58
CA ALA A 97 -0.77 -13.04 -13.42
C ALA A 97 -1.75 -13.52 -14.51
N LEU A 98 -2.76 -12.72 -14.85
CA LEU A 98 -3.74 -13.07 -15.89
C LEU A 98 -3.13 -13.19 -17.29
N ASN A 99 -1.97 -12.56 -17.53
CA ASN A 99 -1.25 -12.62 -18.80
C ASN A 99 -0.04 -13.55 -18.74
N GLU A 100 0.20 -14.24 -17.63
CA GLU A 100 1.38 -15.08 -17.41
C GLU A 100 1.16 -16.49 -18.00
N PRO A 101 1.93 -16.89 -19.03
CA PRO A 101 1.80 -18.20 -19.66
C PRO A 101 2.23 -19.35 -18.73
N SER A 102 3.22 -19.15 -17.87
CA SER A 102 3.70 -20.17 -16.93
C SER A 102 2.70 -20.36 -15.80
N GLU A 103 2.16 -21.57 -15.64
CA GLU A 103 1.24 -21.88 -14.54
C GLU A 103 1.87 -21.66 -13.16
N ALA A 104 3.11 -22.11 -12.97
CA ALA A 104 3.81 -21.96 -11.71
C ALA A 104 3.98 -20.48 -11.33
N HIS A 105 4.42 -19.64 -12.28
CA HIS A 105 4.65 -18.22 -12.04
C HIS A 105 3.34 -17.45 -11.90
N ARG A 106 2.31 -17.79 -12.69
CA ARG A 106 0.96 -17.24 -12.54
C ARG A 106 0.41 -17.49 -11.15
N ARG A 107 0.51 -18.74 -10.67
CA ARG A 107 0.04 -19.11 -9.33
C ARG A 107 0.80 -18.39 -8.24
N GLU A 108 2.11 -18.22 -8.38
CA GLU A 108 2.92 -17.40 -7.47
C GLU A 108 2.40 -15.96 -7.41
N LEU A 109 2.19 -15.31 -8.56
CA LEU A 109 1.66 -13.93 -8.63
C LEU A 109 0.26 -13.82 -8.00
N LEU A 110 -0.64 -14.77 -8.27
CA LEU A 110 -1.96 -14.81 -7.65
C LEU A 110 -1.87 -15.00 -6.13
N GLN A 111 -0.95 -15.85 -5.65
CA GLN A 111 -0.72 -16.04 -4.21
C GLN A 111 -0.19 -14.78 -3.54
N LEU A 112 0.71 -14.05 -4.20
CA LEU A 112 1.21 -12.76 -3.71
C LEU A 112 0.07 -11.76 -3.52
N ALA A 113 -0.76 -11.55 -4.54
CA ALA A 113 -1.89 -10.64 -4.46
C ALA A 113 -2.94 -11.11 -3.44
N HIS A 114 -3.20 -12.41 -3.38
CA HIS A 114 -4.13 -12.99 -2.42
C HIS A 114 -3.70 -12.72 -0.98
N GLU A 115 -2.42 -12.91 -0.66
CA GLU A 115 -1.89 -12.67 0.68
C GLU A 115 -1.90 -11.17 1.02
N ASP A 116 -1.54 -10.31 0.08
CA ASP A 116 -1.54 -8.87 0.30
C ASP A 116 -2.96 -8.34 0.58
N LEU A 117 -3.94 -8.71 -0.24
CA LEU A 117 -5.35 -8.38 -0.02
C LEU A 117 -5.89 -9.00 1.28
N ARG A 118 -5.40 -10.17 1.69
CA ARG A 118 -5.77 -10.78 2.98
C ARG A 118 -5.31 -9.91 4.14
N LEU A 119 -4.07 -9.42 4.12
CA LEU A 119 -3.52 -8.54 5.15
C LEU A 119 -4.27 -7.20 5.20
N LYS A 120 -4.55 -6.60 4.03
CA LYS A 120 -5.36 -5.38 3.93
C LYS A 120 -6.74 -5.57 4.54
N LEU A 121 -7.43 -6.65 4.18
CA LEU A 121 -8.76 -6.95 4.72
C LEU A 121 -8.72 -7.23 6.23
N LEU A 122 -7.75 -8.01 6.70
CA LEU A 122 -7.58 -8.32 8.12
C LEU A 122 -7.35 -7.05 8.93
N TYR A 123 -6.49 -6.16 8.44
CA TYR A 123 -6.27 -4.85 9.03
C TYR A 123 -7.55 -4.02 9.07
N LEU A 124 -8.25 -3.89 7.94
CA LEU A 124 -9.50 -3.14 7.87
C LEU A 124 -10.58 -3.75 8.77
N GLN A 125 -10.56 -5.05 9.06
CA GLN A 125 -11.49 -5.70 9.98
C GLN A 125 -11.13 -5.47 11.45
N GLY A 126 -9.85 -5.51 11.79
CA GLY A 126 -9.37 -5.37 13.17
C GLY A 126 -9.29 -3.91 13.66
N SER A 127 -8.91 -2.97 12.79
CA SER A 127 -8.68 -1.56 13.16
C SER A 127 -9.96 -0.72 13.23
N ALA A 128 -11.05 -1.18 12.61
CA ALA A 128 -12.26 -0.38 12.39
C ALA A 128 -13.06 -0.04 13.65
N GLY A 129 -13.08 -0.90 14.66
CA GLY A 129 -14.19 -0.89 15.62
C GLY A 129 -15.57 -0.81 14.91
N TRP A 130 -16.59 -0.26 15.58
CA TRP A 130 -17.92 0.01 15.00
C TRP A 130 -18.04 1.40 14.35
N THR A 131 -16.94 2.15 14.19
CA THR A 131 -16.96 3.57 13.79
C THR A 131 -16.52 3.79 12.34
N VAL A 132 -16.92 4.93 11.78
CA VAL A 132 -16.54 5.37 10.43
C VAL A 132 -15.02 5.53 10.37
N PHE A 133 -14.38 4.90 9.38
CA PHE A 133 -12.94 5.01 9.14
C PHE A 133 -12.57 6.43 8.71
N SER A 134 -11.57 7.03 9.36
CA SER A 134 -10.89 8.19 8.77
C SER A 134 -9.84 7.68 7.76
N PRO A 135 -9.54 8.43 6.69
CA PRO A 135 -8.52 8.02 5.72
C PRO A 135 -7.17 7.64 6.36
N GLY A 136 -6.73 8.39 7.38
CA GLY A 136 -5.48 8.15 8.09
C GLY A 136 -5.42 6.83 8.87
N ASP A 137 -6.57 6.22 9.15
CA ASP A 137 -6.67 4.94 9.88
C ASP A 137 -6.42 3.73 8.98
N THR A 138 -6.25 3.95 7.67
CA THR A 138 -5.93 2.87 6.71
C THR A 138 -4.45 2.45 6.74
N LEU A 139 -3.59 3.17 7.48
CA LEU A 139 -2.17 2.87 7.62
C LEU A 139 -1.85 2.26 8.98
N VAL A 140 -0.93 1.28 8.98
CA VAL A 140 -0.38 0.65 10.19
C VAL A 140 0.80 1.46 10.68
N GLN A 141 0.82 1.79 11.97
CA GLN A 141 2.01 2.27 12.65
C GLN A 141 2.97 1.10 12.89
N VAL A 142 4.08 1.04 12.16
CA VAL A 142 5.07 -0.02 12.27
C VAL A 142 6.29 0.47 13.03
N SER A 143 6.78 -0.38 13.94
CA SER A 143 7.99 -0.18 14.72
C SER A 143 8.95 -1.35 14.45
N VAL A 144 10.01 -1.10 13.68
CA VAL A 144 10.98 -2.14 13.27
C VAL A 144 12.16 -2.17 14.24
N THR A 145 12.31 -3.27 14.98
CA THR A 145 13.45 -3.51 15.86
C THR A 145 14.45 -4.41 15.14
N THR A 146 15.67 -3.92 14.98
CA THR A 146 16.75 -4.74 14.39
C THR A 146 17.45 -5.52 15.50
N MET A 147 17.60 -6.84 15.28
CA MET A 147 18.16 -7.78 16.26
C MET A 147 19.37 -8.49 15.67
N ALA A 148 20.42 -8.71 16.47
CA ALA A 148 21.54 -9.57 16.13
C ALA A 148 21.94 -10.40 17.35
N GLU A 149 22.02 -11.71 17.19
CA GLU A 149 22.32 -12.65 18.28
C GLU A 149 21.35 -12.47 19.47
N GLY A 150 20.07 -12.20 19.17
CA GLY A 150 19.04 -11.97 20.18
C GLY A 150 19.13 -10.64 20.93
N LYS A 151 20.00 -9.71 20.50
CA LYS A 151 20.14 -8.37 21.10
C LYS A 151 19.74 -7.28 20.12
N THR A 152 19.12 -6.22 20.62
CA THR A 152 18.78 -5.06 19.81
C THR A 152 20.04 -4.33 19.33
N VAL A 153 20.10 -4.03 18.03
CA VAL A 153 21.21 -3.33 17.41
C VAL A 153 20.71 -2.09 16.67
N ALA A 154 21.21 -0.92 17.07
CA ALA A 154 20.88 0.35 16.43
C ALA A 154 21.80 0.66 15.23
N GLY A 155 21.47 1.73 14.49
CA GLY A 155 22.28 2.25 13.38
C GLY A 155 22.01 1.64 12.02
N TYR A 156 20.97 0.80 11.89
CA TYR A 156 20.45 0.38 10.60
C TYR A 156 19.48 1.43 10.06
N SER A 157 19.58 1.74 8.77
CA SER A 157 18.50 2.35 8.01
C SER A 157 17.57 1.26 7.51
N VAL A 158 16.25 1.48 7.58
CA VAL A 158 15.25 0.53 7.09
C VAL A 158 14.47 1.17 5.95
N GLN A 159 14.48 0.52 4.80
CA GLN A 159 13.77 0.97 3.60
C GLN A 159 12.95 -0.20 3.08
N CYS A 160 11.66 0.01 2.85
CA CYS A 160 10.74 -1.06 2.48
C CYS A 160 10.02 -0.72 1.18
N ASN A 161 9.91 -1.72 0.32
CA ASN A 161 9.09 -1.67 -0.88
C ASN A 161 7.98 -2.72 -0.78
N PRO A 162 6.79 -2.45 -1.33
CA PRO A 162 5.83 -3.51 -1.60
C PRO A 162 6.56 -4.68 -2.29
N ARG A 163 6.26 -5.92 -1.90
CA ARG A 163 7.07 -7.10 -2.26
C ARG A 163 7.38 -7.20 -3.76
N ARG A 164 6.41 -6.84 -4.60
CA ARG A 164 6.59 -6.77 -6.07
C ARG A 164 7.75 -5.85 -6.50
N TYR A 165 7.94 -4.73 -5.80
CA TYR A 165 9.03 -3.78 -6.03
C TYR A 165 10.24 -4.04 -5.13
N GLY A 166 10.35 -5.22 -4.47
CA GLY A 166 11.44 -5.55 -3.54
C GLY A 166 12.84 -5.57 -4.15
N ASN A 167 12.93 -5.63 -5.49
CA ASN A 167 14.17 -5.52 -6.25
C ASN A 167 14.39 -4.14 -6.86
N SER A 168 13.43 -3.21 -6.74
CA SER A 168 13.59 -1.83 -7.18
C SER A 168 14.69 -1.14 -6.36
N PRO A 169 15.58 -0.36 -7.00
CA PRO A 169 16.53 0.48 -6.28
C PRO A 169 15.87 1.74 -5.70
N ILE A 170 14.64 2.05 -6.11
CA ILE A 170 13.86 3.18 -5.60
C ILE A 170 12.94 2.65 -4.50
N PHE A 171 13.13 3.15 -3.27
CA PHE A 171 12.33 2.78 -2.11
C PHE A 171 11.17 3.76 -1.88
N GLN A 172 9.95 3.23 -1.78
CA GLN A 172 8.74 4.04 -1.61
C GLN A 172 8.48 4.36 -0.13
N ASN A 173 8.76 3.43 0.79
CA ASN A 173 8.57 3.63 2.21
C ASN A 173 9.92 3.64 2.93
N ILE A 174 10.29 4.78 3.49
CA ILE A 174 11.59 4.99 4.13
C ILE A 174 11.38 5.28 5.61
N PHE A 175 11.90 4.41 6.47
CA PHE A 175 12.00 4.68 7.89
C PHE A 175 13.27 5.51 8.11
N THR A 176 13.11 6.82 8.25
CA THR A 176 14.22 7.79 8.18
C THR A 176 15.09 7.85 9.43
N LYS A 177 14.64 7.25 10.54
CA LYS A 177 15.39 7.25 11.80
C LYS A 177 16.40 6.11 11.82
N LEU A 178 17.68 6.41 12.02
CA LEU A 178 18.74 5.40 12.26
C LEU A 178 18.69 4.83 13.69
N THR A 179 17.49 4.61 14.22
CA THR A 179 17.23 4.14 15.58
C THR A 179 16.68 2.72 15.56
N SER A 180 16.81 2.00 16.68
CA SER A 180 16.07 0.77 16.91
C SER A 180 15.20 0.97 18.16
N PRO A 181 13.87 0.99 18.05
CA PRO A 181 13.11 0.77 16.81
C PRO A 181 13.17 1.94 15.81
N SER A 182 12.89 1.61 14.54
CA SER A 182 12.61 2.54 13.45
C SER A 182 11.11 2.60 13.21
N ASP A 183 10.49 3.76 13.40
CA ASP A 183 9.03 3.93 13.33
C ASP A 183 8.57 4.60 12.03
N GLY A 184 7.44 4.15 11.48
CA GLY A 184 6.83 4.72 10.29
C GLY A 184 5.40 4.23 10.09
N LYS A 185 4.62 4.91 9.25
CA LYS A 185 3.29 4.46 8.84
C LYS A 185 3.35 3.93 7.43
N ILE A 186 2.85 2.72 7.22
CA ILE A 186 2.78 2.08 5.91
C ILE A 186 1.45 1.34 5.76
N ALA A 187 1.04 1.08 4.52
CA ALA A 187 -0.18 0.32 4.27
C ALA A 187 -0.02 -1.13 4.75
N PRO A 188 -1.10 -1.81 5.18
CA PRO A 188 -1.06 -3.26 5.36
C PRO A 188 -0.73 -3.97 4.04
N GLY A 189 0.04 -5.05 4.12
CA GLY A 189 0.55 -5.76 2.95
C GLY A 189 1.88 -6.47 3.20
N THR A 190 2.46 -7.02 2.14
CA THR A 190 3.74 -7.70 2.12
C THR A 190 4.83 -6.78 1.56
N TYR A 191 5.98 -6.74 2.25
CA TYR A 191 7.08 -5.84 1.92
C TYR A 191 8.40 -6.59 1.89
N THR A 192 9.28 -6.17 0.99
CA THR A 192 10.71 -6.50 1.08
C THR A 192 11.44 -5.27 1.60
N CYS A 193 12.08 -5.43 2.75
CA CYS A 193 12.84 -4.38 3.41
C CYS A 193 14.34 -4.61 3.24
N LEU A 194 15.05 -3.54 2.88
CA LEU A 194 16.49 -3.44 2.92
C LEU A 194 16.91 -2.77 4.23
N LEU A 195 17.71 -3.49 5.01
CA LEU A 195 18.38 -2.99 6.20
C LEU A 195 19.84 -2.73 5.84
N GLU A 196 20.29 -1.48 5.98
CA GLU A 196 21.66 -1.09 5.64
C GLU A 196 22.37 -0.42 6.83
N ARG A 197 23.59 -0.90 7.14
CA ARG A 197 24.49 -0.32 8.14
C ARG A 197 25.94 -0.46 7.69
N ALA A 198 26.66 0.67 7.60
CA ALA A 198 28.09 0.71 7.27
C ALA A 198 28.47 -0.12 6.02
N GLY A 199 27.63 -0.12 4.98
CA GLY A 199 27.84 -0.87 3.74
C GLY A 199 27.35 -2.32 3.77
N ALA A 200 27.06 -2.89 4.94
CA ALA A 200 26.39 -4.18 5.05
C ALA A 200 24.90 -4.03 4.73
N ARG A 201 24.37 -4.93 3.89
CA ARG A 201 22.99 -4.92 3.40
C ARG A 201 22.31 -6.26 3.66
N VAL A 202 21.14 -6.21 4.28
CA VAL A 202 20.31 -7.39 4.54
C VAL A 202 18.92 -7.13 3.95
N LYS A 203 18.44 -8.05 3.10
CA LYS A 203 17.05 -8.03 2.62
C LYS A 203 16.20 -8.98 3.46
N LYS A 204 15.03 -8.53 3.89
CA LYS A 204 14.06 -9.33 4.64
C LYS A 204 12.64 -9.02 4.18
N ASP A 205 11.87 -10.08 3.97
CA ASP A 205 10.44 -9.96 3.73
C ASP A 205 9.72 -9.81 5.08
N ILE A 206 8.78 -8.87 5.16
CA ILE A 206 7.92 -8.63 6.31
C ILE A 206 6.46 -8.56 5.86
N SER A 207 5.56 -8.91 6.77
CA SER A 207 4.11 -8.77 6.57
C SER A 207 3.57 -7.79 7.60
N VAL A 208 2.72 -6.88 7.15
CA VAL A 208 2.17 -5.76 7.94
C VAL A 208 0.65 -5.84 7.91
N GLY A 209 0.01 -5.66 9.07
CA GLY A 209 -1.43 -5.82 9.26
C GLY A 209 -1.85 -7.24 9.65
N LEU A 210 -0.89 -8.09 10.05
CA LEU A 210 -1.13 -9.47 10.48
C LEU A 210 -2.00 -9.58 11.73
N THR A 211 -1.92 -8.58 12.61
CA THR A 211 -2.62 -8.59 13.90
C THR A 211 -3.98 -7.92 13.84
N GLY A 212 -4.32 -7.26 12.72
CA GLY A 212 -5.47 -6.38 12.63
C GLY A 212 -5.34 -5.08 13.44
N SER A 213 -4.20 -4.85 14.11
CA SER A 213 -4.02 -3.70 15.01
C SER A 213 -3.47 -2.47 14.28
N ALA A 214 -3.86 -1.28 14.73
CA ALA A 214 -3.36 0.01 14.24
C ALA A 214 -1.84 0.21 14.43
N ALA A 215 -1.21 -0.59 15.30
CA ALA A 215 0.22 -0.57 15.54
C ALA A 215 0.80 -1.98 15.62
N GLU A 216 1.95 -2.19 14.97
CA GLU A 216 2.67 -3.47 14.94
C GLU A 216 4.16 -3.28 15.24
N LYS A 217 4.73 -4.25 15.96
CA LYS A 217 6.17 -4.35 16.23
C LYS A 217 6.73 -5.49 15.42
N ILE A 218 7.79 -5.23 14.66
CA ILE A 218 8.43 -6.21 13.78
C ILE A 218 9.88 -6.35 14.20
N GLU A 219 10.27 -7.56 14.59
CA GLU A 219 11.66 -7.88 14.91
C GLU A 219 12.33 -8.48 13.67
N VAL A 220 13.48 -7.92 13.29
CA VAL A 220 14.23 -8.35 12.11
C VAL A 220 15.63 -8.79 12.53
N GLU A 221 15.91 -10.08 12.42
CA GLU A 221 17.23 -10.63 12.69
C GLU A 221 18.18 -10.35 11.52
N VAL A 222 19.32 -9.73 11.83
CA VAL A 222 20.43 -9.50 10.91
C VAL A 222 21.62 -10.35 11.33
N SER A 223 22.28 -10.96 10.35
CA SER A 223 23.56 -11.63 10.59
C SER A 223 24.62 -10.60 10.97
N LYS A 224 25.59 -11.01 11.79
CA LYS A 224 26.74 -10.16 12.16
C LYS A 224 27.45 -9.69 10.89
N PRO A 225 27.81 -8.40 10.76
CA PRO A 225 28.68 -7.93 9.70
C PRO A 225 30.04 -8.61 9.76
#